data_AF-A0A7W6SUP4-F1
#
_entry.id   AF-A0A7W6SUP4-F1
#
_cell.length_a   1.000
_cell.length_b   1.000
_cell.length_c   1.000
_cell.angle_alpha   90.00
_cell.angle_beta   90.00
_cell.angle_gamma   90.00
#
_symmetry.space_group_name_H-M   'P 1'
#
loop_
_entity.id
_entity.type
_entity.pdbx_description
1 polymer ?
#
loop_
_entity_poly.entity_id
_entity_poly.type
_entity_poly.pdbx_seq_one_letter_code
_entity_poly.pdbx_strand_id
1 'polypeptide(L)' 'MASATLQINVVPKRMLSKTEAAHHCGRSVRRFEAECPTRPVQFPNGDLRWDVQDLDGWLDGLKAGHADHEADAIVERLGS' A
#
# COMPACT_ATOMS: atom_id res chain seq x y z
N MET A 1 41.75 3.05 10.92
CA MET A 1 40.51 3.54 10.30
C MET A 1 39.50 3.73 11.42
N ALA A 2 39.14 4.97 11.77
CA ALA A 2 38.15 5.22 12.81
C ALA A 2 36.77 4.76 12.30
N SER A 3 36.15 3.81 12.99
CA SER A 3 34.80 3.34 12.69
C SER A 3 33.82 4.08 13.58
N ALA A 4 32.82 4.73 12.98
CA ALA A 4 31.72 5.38 13.67
C ALA A 4 30.42 4.69 13.25
N THR A 5 29.63 4.27 14.23
CA THR A 5 28.32 3.65 14.00
C THR A 5 27.25 4.73 14.02
N LEU A 6 26.56 4.92 12.90
CA LEU A 6 25.46 5.89 12.80
C LEU A 6 24.13 5.14 12.99
N GLN A 7 23.38 5.47 14.02
CA GLN A 7 22.01 4.96 14.22
C GLN A 7 21.00 5.98 13.68
N ILE A 8 20.25 5.59 12.65
CA ILE A 8 19.17 6.40 12.06
C ILE A 8 17.83 5.74 12.40
N ASN A 9 16.97 6.47 13.11
CA ASN A 9 15.59 6.06 13.36
C ASN A 9 14.66 6.87 12.44
N VAL A 10 14.06 6.19 11.45
CA VAL A 10 13.07 6.80 10.55
C VAL A 10 11.68 6.43 11.05
N VAL A 11 10.89 7.43 11.48
CA VAL A 11 9.48 7.23 11.81
C VAL A 11 8.66 7.40 10.53
N PRO A 12 7.99 6.34 10.04
CA PRO A 12 7.17 6.45 8.83
C PRO A 12 5.97 7.35 9.09
N LYS A 13 5.69 8.24 8.13
CA LYS A 13 4.51 9.11 8.18
C LYS A 13 3.29 8.30 7.74
N ARG A 14 2.21 8.37 8.53
CA ARG A 14 0.92 7.73 8.18
C ARG A 14 0.23 8.40 6.98
N MET A 15 0.37 9.73 6.84
CA MET A 15 -0.27 10.51 5.79
C MET A 15 0.73 10.87 4.70
N LEU A 16 0.55 10.29 3.52
CA LEU A 16 1.44 10.43 2.37
C LEU A 16 0.89 11.41 1.34
N SER A 17 1.77 12.15 0.68
CA SER A 17 1.43 12.85 -0.56
C SER A 17 1.18 11.86 -1.70
N LYS A 18 0.58 12.33 -2.80
CA LYS A 18 0.30 11.50 -3.99
C LYS A 18 1.53 10.76 -4.51
N THR A 19 2.68 11.44 -4.55
CA THR A 19 3.94 10.87 -5.03
C THR A 19 4.49 9.84 -4.06
N GLU A 20 4.44 10.13 -2.75
CA GLU A 20 4.86 9.19 -1.71
C GLU A 20 3.96 7.95 -1.67
N ALA A 21 2.65 8.11 -1.83
CA ALA A 21 1.69 7.02 -1.89
C ALA A 21 1.94 6.10 -3.10
N ALA A 22 2.16 6.69 -4.28
CA ALA A 22 2.52 5.92 -5.48
C ALA A 22 3.83 5.13 -5.28
N HIS A 23 4.85 5.78 -4.69
CA HIS A 23 6.12 5.13 -4.38
C HIS A 23 5.96 4.02 -3.32
N HIS A 24 5.12 4.24 -2.31
CA HIS A 24 4.82 3.26 -1.27
C HIS A 24 4.17 2.00 -1.86
N CYS A 25 3.24 2.18 -2.82
CA CYS A 25 2.63 1.06 -3.56
C CYS A 25 3.54 0.49 -4.66
N GLY A 26 4.76 0.99 -4.85
CA GLY A 26 5.69 0.53 -5.91
C GLY A 26 5.22 0.84 -7.34
N ARG A 27 4.37 1.86 -7.52
CA ARG A 27 3.73 2.21 -8.80
C ARG A 27 4.18 3.59 -9.27
N SER A 28 4.09 3.86 -10.57
CA SER A 28 4.24 5.22 -11.08
C SER A 28 3.01 6.06 -10.72
N VAL A 29 3.18 7.36 -10.50
CA VAL A 29 2.09 8.27 -10.12
C VAL A 29 0.90 8.19 -11.09
N ARG A 30 1.19 8.09 -12.39
CA ARG A 30 0.15 7.96 -13.43
C ARG A 30 -0.67 6.68 -13.30
N ARG A 31 -0.04 5.54 -12.99
CA ARG A 31 -0.77 4.28 -12.78
C ARG A 31 -1.50 4.28 -11.46
N PHE A 32 -0.88 4.83 -10.42
CA PHE A 32 -1.51 5.01 -9.13
C PHE A 32 -2.83 5.78 -9.25
N GLU A 33 -2.87 6.88 -10.02
CA GLU A 33 -4.12 7.62 -10.27
C GLU A 33 -5.22 6.82 -10.98
N ALA A 34 -4.85 5.89 -11.84
CA ALA A 34 -5.80 5.11 -12.63
C ALA A 34 -6.29 3.86 -11.87
N GLU A 35 -5.41 3.24 -11.08
CA GLU A 35 -5.65 1.94 -10.44
C GLU A 35 -6.07 2.06 -8.99
N CYS A 36 -5.67 3.12 -8.28
CA CYS A 36 -5.90 3.26 -6.85
C CYS A 36 -7.34 3.71 -6.58
N PRO A 37 -8.18 2.88 -5.93
CA PRO A 37 -9.56 3.23 -5.64
C PRO A 37 -9.71 4.10 -4.38
N THR A 38 -8.67 4.19 -3.55
CA THR A 38 -8.70 4.93 -2.28
C THR A 38 -8.69 6.44 -2.52
N ARG A 39 -9.70 7.09 -1.93
CA ARG A 39 -9.87 8.55 -2.02
C ARG A 39 -8.87 9.25 -1.10
N PRO A 40 -8.25 10.35 -1.54
CA PRO A 40 -7.42 11.16 -0.65
C PRO A 40 -8.26 11.75 0.48
N VAL A 41 -7.67 11.78 1.68
CA VAL A 41 -8.16 12.53 2.83
C VAL A 41 -7.93 14.02 2.57
N GLN A 42 -9.03 14.78 2.56
CA GLN A 42 -8.99 16.23 2.43
C GLN A 42 -8.87 16.86 3.82
N PHE A 43 -7.75 17.52 4.06
CA PHE A 43 -7.53 18.28 5.29
C PHE A 43 -8.23 19.65 5.21
N PRO A 44 -8.59 20.26 6.36
CA PRO A 44 -9.23 21.58 6.40
C PRO A 44 -8.39 22.71 5.78
N ASN A 45 -7.09 22.51 5.62
CA ASN A 45 -6.17 23.44 4.96
C ASN A 45 -6.15 23.30 3.42
N GLY A 46 -6.90 22.35 2.86
CA GLY A 46 -6.95 22.06 1.42
C GLY A 46 -5.96 20.99 0.94
N ASP A 47 -5.13 20.43 1.83
CA ASP A 47 -4.19 19.37 1.45
C ASP A 47 -4.91 18.05 1.21
N LEU A 48 -4.47 17.34 0.17
CA LEU A 48 -4.88 15.97 -0.13
C LEU A 48 -3.77 15.00 0.24
N ARG A 49 -4.07 14.09 1.16
CA ARG A 49 -3.13 13.05 1.62
C ARG A 49 -3.78 11.68 1.52
N TRP A 50 -2.98 10.64 1.32
CA TRP A 50 -3.42 9.25 1.35
C TRP A 50 -2.98 8.62 2.67
N ASP A 51 -3.89 7.88 3.31
CA ASP A 51 -3.56 7.08 4.50
C ASP A 51 -2.85 5.80 4.07
N VAL A 52 -1.71 5.50 4.69
CA VAL A 52 -0.99 4.23 4.52
C VAL A 52 -1.89 3.05 4.83
N GLN A 53 -2.73 3.12 5.87
CA GLN A 53 -3.58 1.99 6.27
C GLN A 53 -4.63 1.66 5.19
N ASP A 54 -5.17 2.68 4.52
CA ASP A 54 -6.12 2.47 3.42
C ASP A 54 -5.42 1.87 2.20
N LEU A 55 -4.18 2.30 1.93
CA LEU A 55 -3.35 1.73 0.87
C LEU A 55 -2.98 0.27 1.16
N ASP A 56 -2.59 -0.04 2.39
CA ASP A 56 -2.28 -1.39 2.84
C ASP A 56 -3.52 -2.29 2.74
N GLY A 57 -4.68 -1.81 3.19
CA GLY A 57 -5.94 -2.54 3.06
C GLY A 57 -6.32 -2.82 1.60
N TRP A 58 -6.08 -1.88 0.68
CA TRP A 58 -6.26 -2.12 -0.75
C TRP A 58 -5.28 -3.17 -1.28
N LEU A 59 -4.00 -3.09 -0.93
CA LEU A 59 -2.99 -4.06 -1.35
C LEU A 59 -3.27 -5.46 -0.80
N ASP A 60 -3.73 -5.55 0.44
CA ASP A 60 -4.11 -6.82 1.06
C ASP A 60 -5.39 -7.39 0.44
N GLY A 61 -6.35 -6.54 0.07
CA GLY A 61 -7.52 -6.96 -0.72
C GLY A 61 -7.14 -7.52 -2.10
N LEU A 62 -6.16 -6.91 -2.78
CA LEU A 62 -5.63 -7.44 -4.05
C LEU A 62 -4.98 -8.82 -3.89
N LYS A 63 -4.32 -9.06 -2.74
CA LYS A 63 -3.75 -10.38 -2.42
C LYS A 63 -4.82 -11.40 -2.01
N ALA A 64 -5.79 -11.01 -1.18
CA ALA A 64 -6.86 -11.87 -0.72
C ALA A 64 -7.76 -12.34 -1.86
N GLY A 65 -8.05 -11.46 -2.83
CA GLY A 65 -8.76 -11.85 -4.05
C GLY A 65 -8.05 -12.92 -4.87
N HIS A 66 -6.74 -13.16 -4.68
CA HIS A 66 -6.05 -14.34 -5.24
C HIS A 66 -6.14 -15.57 -4.33
N ALA A 67 -6.08 -15.38 -3.01
CA ALA A 67 -6.10 -16.47 -2.03
C ALA A 67 -7.45 -17.20 -1.97
N ASP A 68 -8.57 -16.49 -2.09
CA ASP A 68 -9.91 -17.10 -2.10
C ASP A 68 -10.10 -18.00 -3.34
N HIS A 69 -9.56 -17.59 -4.50
CA HIS A 69 -9.58 -18.41 -5.72
C HIS A 69 -8.68 -19.64 -5.64
N GLU A 70 -7.55 -19.57 -4.93
CA GLU A 70 -6.66 -20.72 -4.73
C GLU A 70 -7.21 -21.70 -3.70
N ALA A 71 -7.79 -21.22 -2.60
CA ALA A 71 -8.36 -22.07 -1.55
C ALA A 71 -9.55 -22.90 -2.09
N ASP A 72 -10.48 -22.26 -2.81
CA ASP A 72 -11.61 -22.94 -3.44
C ASP A 72 -11.15 -23.94 -4.51
N ALA A 73 -10.14 -23.59 -5.32
CA ALA A 73 -9.56 -24.48 -6.33
C ALA A 73 -8.83 -25.70 -5.72
N ILE A 74 -8.25 -25.57 -4.52
CA ILE A 74 -7.60 -26.69 -3.82
C ILE A 74 -8.65 -27.63 -3.20
N VAL A 75 -9.71 -27.09 -2.61
CA VAL A 75 -10.82 -27.90 -2.07
C VAL A 75 -11.52 -28.68 -3.18
N GLU A 76 -11.73 -28.05 -4.35
CA GLU A 76 -12.32 -28.72 -5.52
C GLU A 76 -11.44 -29.87 -6.04
N ARG A 77 -10.10 -29.74 -5.97
CA ARG A 77 -9.15 -30.80 -6.39
C ARG A 77 -8.96 -31.93 -5.37
N LEU A 78 -9.30 -31.71 -4.10
CA LEU A 78 -9.23 -32.74 -3.05
C LEU A 78 -10.57 -33.47 -2.85
N GLY A 79 -11.66 -32.93 -3.39
CA GLY A 79 -13.01 -33.50 -3.33
C GLY A 79 -13.37 -34.46 -4.48
N SER A 80 -12.45 -34.78 -5.39
CA SER A 80 -12.63 -35.74 -6.48
C SER A 80 -11.98 -37.10 -6.19
#